data_AF-A0AAV5YQ43-F1
#
_entry.id   AF-A0AAV5YQ43-F1
#
_cell.length_a   1.000
_cell.length_b   1.000
_cell.length_c   1.000
_cell.angle_alpha   90.00
_cell.angle_beta   90.00
_cell.angle_gamma   90.00
#
_symmetry.space_group_name_H-M   'P 1'
#
loop_
_entity.id
_entity.type
_entity.pdbx_description
1 polymer ?
#
loop_
_entity_poly.entity_id
_entity_poly.type
_entity_poly.pdbx_seq_one_letter_code
_entity_poly.pdbx_strand_id
1 'polypeptide(L)'
;MSGAMDDLPWMLLASALSVGLVFGYVIQRGGFCLTRALSNVVLMRDGNILRAYVLALLVAMVGVQIIEAIGLVDIPLRPLRWLSNIVGGALFGVGMILAGGCSASTWYRVGEGAVGALVVLVGFAIGATTAGIGVLAPVRTMLQKPVISLGDGGAVTLPGVTGASPWIVIAALLLLGAIWLRRGRREPEHGTWRWPVTGVAVGVTIAIGWWASALGDHPVGITLAANTGHLLTYPMVGYPNRVTWSMLMALGVPVGAFIAAWTTGTFAWKWPAASSLAKIFGGGLLMGAAALVAEGCNINQGLTNSATLSVGSLLTFASMCAGACLTLWWMFLRKP
;
A
#
# COMPACT_ATOMS: atom_id res chain seq x y z
N MET A 1 21.87 23.99 5.85
CA MET A 1 21.13 22.79 6.28
C MET A 1 20.25 23.02 7.52
N SER A 2 20.18 24.23 8.08
CA SER A 2 19.33 24.56 9.25
C SER A 2 17.93 25.08 8.91
N GLY A 3 17.71 25.75 7.77
CA GLY A 3 16.43 26.43 7.50
C GLY A 3 15.27 25.59 6.94
N ALA A 4 15.40 24.27 6.76
CA ALA A 4 14.33 23.44 6.18
C ALA A 4 13.45 22.72 7.22
N MET A 5 13.90 22.67 8.49
CA MET A 5 13.13 22.07 9.59
C MET A 5 12.31 23.08 10.39
N ASP A 6 12.69 24.36 10.36
CA ASP A 6 12.09 25.40 11.21
C ASP A 6 10.73 25.92 10.68
N ASP A 7 10.40 25.66 9.41
CA ASP A 7 9.14 26.07 8.77
C ASP A 7 8.11 24.94 8.59
N LEU A 8 8.35 23.73 9.12
CA LEU A 8 7.29 22.71 9.08
C LEU A 8 6.18 23.09 10.06
N PRO A 9 4.92 23.23 9.61
CA PRO A 9 3.82 23.45 10.54
C PRO A 9 3.80 22.28 11.53
N TRP A 10 3.91 22.58 12.82
CA TRP A 10 3.88 21.55 13.88
C TRP A 10 2.68 20.60 13.74
N MET A 11 1.57 21.11 13.18
CA MET A 11 0.35 20.37 12.88
C MET A 11 0.55 19.31 11.78
N LEU A 12 1.39 19.57 10.78
CA LEU A 12 1.76 18.62 9.72
C LEU A 12 2.60 17.47 10.29
N LEU A 13 3.61 17.80 11.11
CA LEU A 13 4.44 16.81 11.81
C LEU A 13 3.61 15.93 12.73
N ALA A 14 2.79 16.54 13.59
CA ALA A 14 1.98 15.83 14.56
C ALA A 14 0.94 14.91 13.89
N SER A 15 0.25 15.40 12.85
CA SER A 15 -0.74 14.59 12.12
C SER A 15 -0.10 13.44 11.35
N ALA A 16 1.01 13.67 10.64
CA ALA A 16 1.69 12.63 9.88
C ALA A 16 2.20 11.51 10.78
N LEU A 17 2.94 11.86 11.84
CA LEU A 17 3.53 10.88 12.75
C LEU A 17 2.47 10.13 13.55
N SER A 18 1.40 10.80 14.00
CA SER A 18 0.31 10.14 14.73
C SER A 18 -0.43 9.14 13.84
N VAL A 19 -0.76 9.50 12.61
CA VAL A 19 -1.38 8.55 11.65
C VAL A 19 -0.44 7.40 11.33
N GLY A 20 0.85 7.67 11.13
CA GLY A 20 1.86 6.64 10.91
C GLY A 20 1.97 5.66 12.08
N LEU A 21 1.99 6.18 13.32
CA LEU A 21 2.05 5.39 14.54
C LEU A 21 0.81 4.51 14.70
N VAL A 22 -0.38 5.08 14.55
CA VAL A 22 -1.65 4.34 14.64
C VAL A 22 -1.73 3.28 13.54
N PHE A 23 -1.40 3.64 12.29
CA PHE A 23 -1.40 2.72 11.16
C PHE A 23 -0.42 1.56 11.39
N GLY A 24 0.82 1.86 11.81
CA GLY A 24 1.83 0.87 12.15
C GLY A 24 1.41 -0.08 13.26
N TYR A 25 0.77 0.46 14.31
CA TYR A 25 0.24 -0.34 15.41
C TYR A 25 -0.84 -1.32 14.94
N VAL A 26 -1.82 -0.83 14.18
CA VAL A 26 -2.96 -1.60 13.67
C VAL A 26 -2.50 -2.71 12.73
N ILE A 27 -1.62 -2.41 11.76
CA ILE A 27 -1.17 -3.41 10.79
C ILE A 27 -0.29 -4.50 11.42
N GLN A 28 0.49 -4.16 12.45
CA GLN A 28 1.30 -5.13 13.19
C GLN A 28 0.41 -6.07 14.01
N ARG A 29 -0.53 -5.53 14.80
CA ARG A 29 -1.49 -6.32 15.60
C ARG A 29 -2.34 -7.25 14.75
N GLY A 30 -2.82 -6.73 13.62
CA GLY A 30 -3.63 -7.47 12.67
C GLY A 30 -2.86 -8.40 11.75
N GLY A 31 -1.52 -8.36 11.74
CA GLY A 31 -0.69 -9.10 10.79
C GLY A 31 -1.06 -8.80 9.32
N PHE A 32 -1.43 -7.55 9.03
CA PHE A 32 -2.03 -7.14 7.76
C PHE A 32 -0.98 -7.13 6.65
N CYS A 33 -0.99 -8.18 5.82
CA CYS A 33 -0.04 -8.36 4.74
C CYS A 33 -0.71 -9.02 3.54
N LEU A 34 -0.71 -8.33 2.40
CA LEU A 34 -1.29 -8.87 1.15
C LEU A 34 -0.54 -10.12 0.67
N THR A 35 0.79 -10.13 0.76
CA THR A 35 1.60 -11.31 0.41
C THR A 35 1.17 -12.52 1.24
N ARG A 36 0.97 -12.35 2.55
CA ARG A 36 0.48 -13.42 3.43
C ARG A 36 -0.94 -13.84 3.07
N ALA A 37 -1.83 -12.88 2.77
CA ALA A 37 -3.20 -13.16 2.36
C ALA A 37 -3.26 -14.03 1.09
N LEU A 38 -2.50 -13.67 0.04
CA LEU A 38 -2.47 -14.42 -1.22
C LEU A 38 -1.81 -15.78 -1.05
N SER A 39 -0.66 -15.85 -0.36
CA SER A 39 0.01 -17.12 -0.09
C SER A 39 -0.87 -18.09 0.72
N ASN A 40 -1.58 -17.60 1.74
CA ASN A 40 -2.47 -18.43 2.54
C ASN A 40 -3.65 -18.97 1.73
N VAL A 41 -4.25 -18.15 0.85
CA VAL A 41 -5.36 -18.60 -0.01
C VAL A 41 -4.88 -19.65 -1.01
N VAL A 42 -3.73 -19.42 -1.65
CA VAL A 42 -3.20 -20.30 -2.71
C VAL A 42 -2.65 -21.62 -2.14
N LEU A 43 -1.89 -21.57 -1.05
CA LEU A 43 -1.17 -22.73 -0.51
C LEU A 43 -1.93 -23.46 0.60
N MET A 44 -2.56 -22.70 1.52
CA MET A 44 -3.16 -23.24 2.74
C MET A 44 -4.69 -23.27 2.69
N ARG A 45 -5.31 -22.69 1.65
CA ARG A 45 -6.76 -22.46 1.53
C ARG A 45 -7.37 -21.72 2.74
N ASP A 46 -6.59 -20.83 3.36
CA ASP A 46 -7.04 -19.95 4.45
C ASP A 46 -7.26 -18.52 3.91
N GLY A 47 -8.51 -18.06 3.96
CA GLY A 47 -8.92 -16.76 3.45
C GLY A 47 -9.06 -15.65 4.49
N ASN A 48 -8.77 -15.90 5.77
CA ASN A 48 -9.06 -14.96 6.85
C ASN A 48 -8.44 -13.56 6.64
N ILE A 49 -7.16 -13.50 6.26
CA ILE A 49 -6.46 -12.21 6.04
C ILE A 49 -6.98 -11.53 4.76
N LEU A 50 -7.34 -12.30 3.73
CA LEU A 50 -7.94 -11.73 2.52
C LEU A 50 -9.31 -11.11 2.84
N ARG A 51 -10.11 -11.73 3.72
CA ARG A 51 -11.37 -11.16 4.22
C ARG A 51 -11.14 -9.85 4.98
N ALA A 52 -10.10 -9.79 5.83
CA ALA A 52 -9.72 -8.54 6.49
C ALA A 52 -9.36 -7.45 5.47
N TYR A 53 -8.65 -7.79 4.40
CA TYR A 53 -8.30 -6.84 3.33
C TYR A 53 -9.52 -6.31 2.58
N VAL A 54 -10.44 -7.19 2.19
CA VAL A 54 -11.71 -6.81 1.53
C VAL A 54 -12.56 -5.94 2.46
N LEU A 55 -12.68 -6.31 3.74
CA LEU A 55 -13.42 -5.51 4.71
C LEU A 55 -12.78 -4.12 4.91
N ALA A 56 -11.45 -4.05 4.97
CA ALA A 56 -10.74 -2.78 5.05
C ALA A 56 -11.03 -1.88 3.85
N LEU A 57 -11.04 -2.46 2.63
CA LEU A 57 -11.38 -1.73 1.42
C LEU A 57 -12.82 -1.19 1.46
N LEU A 58 -13.80 -2.01 1.86
CA LEU A 58 -15.20 -1.60 1.96
C LEU A 58 -15.42 -0.47 2.98
N VAL A 59 -14.78 -0.58 4.15
CA VAL A 59 -14.85 0.46 5.18
C VAL A 59 -14.16 1.74 4.70
N ALA A 60 -13.02 1.63 4.04
CA ALA A 60 -12.31 2.77 3.45
C ALA A 60 -13.15 3.46 2.36
N MET A 61 -13.80 2.70 1.47
CA MET A 61 -14.71 3.24 0.44
C MET A 61 -15.80 4.12 1.07
N VAL A 62 -16.48 3.62 2.10
CA VAL A 62 -17.52 4.39 2.78
C VAL A 62 -16.94 5.64 3.45
N GLY A 63 -15.83 5.50 4.17
CA GLY A 63 -15.21 6.62 4.88
C GLY A 63 -14.74 7.73 3.94
N VAL A 64 -14.09 7.38 2.83
CA VAL A 64 -13.57 8.34 1.85
C VAL A 64 -14.69 9.09 1.15
N GLN A 65 -15.77 8.40 0.78
CA GLN A 65 -16.90 9.03 0.09
C GLN A 65 -17.73 9.92 1.01
N ILE A 66 -17.79 9.62 2.32
CA ILE A 66 -18.36 10.54 3.32
C ILE A 66 -17.50 11.82 3.41
N ILE A 67 -16.17 11.68 3.47
CA ILE A 67 -15.26 12.84 3.54
C ILE A 67 -15.38 13.73 2.30
N GLU A 68 -15.47 13.12 1.12
CA GLU A 68 -15.71 13.82 -0.14
C GLU A 68 -17.08 14.53 -0.16
N ALA A 69 -18.14 13.85 0.28
CA ALA A 69 -19.50 14.40 0.28
C ALA A 69 -19.70 15.60 1.23
N ILE A 70 -18.92 15.66 2.32
CA ILE A 70 -18.94 16.81 3.24
C ILE A 70 -18.02 17.94 2.72
N GLY A 71 -17.27 17.71 1.64
CA GLY A 71 -16.37 18.71 1.04
C GLY A 71 -15.11 18.97 1.88
N LEU A 72 -14.70 18.02 2.74
CA LEU A 72 -13.52 18.19 3.58
C LEU A 72 -12.20 18.05 2.79
N VAL A 73 -12.20 17.30 1.69
CA VAL A 73 -11.00 16.99 0.90
C VAL A 73 -11.36 16.87 -0.58
N ASP A 74 -10.66 17.63 -1.43
CA ASP A 74 -10.67 17.40 -2.87
C ASP A 74 -9.72 16.24 -3.21
N ILE A 75 -10.29 15.11 -3.64
CA ILE A 75 -9.52 13.90 -3.89
C ILE A 75 -8.97 13.91 -5.32
N PRO A 76 -7.63 13.99 -5.53
CA PRO A 76 -7.05 14.01 -6.86
C PRO A 76 -7.20 12.65 -7.52
N LEU A 77 -8.06 12.58 -8.52
CA LEU A 77 -8.29 11.41 -9.34
C LEU A 77 -7.17 11.25 -10.37
N ARG A 78 -6.46 10.11 -10.33
CA ARG A 78 -5.32 9.84 -11.22
C ARG A 78 -5.76 9.26 -12.57
N PRO A 79 -5.17 9.72 -13.69
CA PRO A 79 -5.56 9.27 -15.02
C PRO A 79 -5.28 7.77 -15.23
N LEU A 80 -6.07 7.13 -16.09
CA LEU A 80 -5.94 5.70 -16.37
C LEU A 80 -4.76 5.44 -17.33
N ARG A 81 -3.61 5.08 -16.76
CA ARG A 81 -2.43 4.62 -17.51
C ARG A 81 -2.40 3.10 -17.59
N TRP A 82 -3.31 2.53 -18.40
CA TRP A 82 -3.58 1.08 -18.41
C TRP A 82 -2.32 0.21 -18.55
N LEU A 83 -1.39 0.58 -19.44
CA LEU A 83 -0.17 -0.21 -19.66
C LEU A 83 0.75 -0.19 -18.43
N SER A 84 0.95 0.99 -17.84
CA SER A 84 1.74 1.16 -16.62
C SER A 84 1.11 0.41 -15.44
N ASN A 85 -0.22 0.47 -15.33
CA ASN A 85 -0.97 -0.18 -14.26
C ASN A 85 -0.87 -1.71 -14.33
N ILE A 86 -0.98 -2.28 -15.53
CA ILE A 86 -0.88 -3.74 -15.73
C ILE A 86 0.57 -4.20 -15.54
N VAL A 87 1.52 -3.61 -16.27
CA VAL A 87 2.93 -4.06 -16.24
C VAL A 87 3.55 -3.78 -14.88
N GLY A 88 3.41 -2.55 -14.36
CA GLY A 88 3.91 -2.18 -13.05
C GLY A 88 3.24 -2.98 -11.93
N GLY A 89 1.92 -3.15 -12.01
CA GLY A 89 1.18 -3.96 -11.03
C GLY A 89 1.68 -5.40 -11.00
N ALA A 90 1.76 -6.07 -12.16
CA ALA A 90 2.23 -7.45 -12.25
C ALA A 90 3.66 -7.62 -11.71
N LEU A 91 4.60 -6.74 -12.11
CA LEU A 91 5.98 -6.77 -11.63
C LEU A 91 6.08 -6.51 -10.12
N PHE A 92 5.26 -5.61 -9.58
CA PHE A 92 5.17 -5.38 -8.15
C PHE A 92 4.68 -6.64 -7.42
N GLY A 93 3.69 -7.35 -8.00
CA GLY A 93 3.21 -8.66 -7.56
C GLY A 93 4.32 -9.71 -7.46
N VAL A 94 5.14 -9.83 -8.50
CA VAL A 94 6.31 -10.72 -8.53
C VAL A 94 7.29 -10.35 -7.42
N GLY A 95 7.64 -9.07 -7.33
CA GLY A 95 8.56 -8.57 -6.30
C GLY A 95 8.09 -8.85 -4.88
N MET A 96 6.78 -8.71 -4.60
CA MET A 96 6.19 -8.98 -3.28
C MET A 96 6.40 -10.42 -2.81
N ILE A 97 6.30 -11.40 -3.73
CA ILE A 97 6.52 -12.81 -3.40
C ILE A 97 8.02 -13.10 -3.20
N LEU A 98 8.89 -12.54 -4.05
CA LEU A 98 10.34 -12.70 -3.94
C LEU A 98 10.90 -12.11 -2.64
N ALA A 99 10.42 -10.91 -2.26
CA ALA A 99 10.80 -10.22 -1.03
C ALA A 99 10.20 -10.87 0.23
N GLY A 100 9.14 -11.68 0.09
CA GLY A 100 8.41 -12.27 1.22
C GLY A 100 7.65 -11.23 2.05
N GLY A 101 7.22 -10.14 1.43
CA GLY A 101 6.49 -9.05 2.08
C GLY A 101 5.93 -8.04 1.07
N CYS A 102 4.86 -7.36 1.44
CA CYS A 102 4.35 -6.19 0.73
C CYS A 102 4.86 -4.89 1.37
N SER A 103 4.70 -3.76 0.69
CA SER A 103 5.23 -2.46 1.13
C SER A 103 4.95 -2.15 2.62
N ALA A 104 3.69 -2.16 3.05
CA ALA A 104 3.31 -1.95 4.44
C ALA A 104 3.89 -2.98 5.39
N SER A 105 3.92 -4.25 4.99
CA SER A 105 4.48 -5.29 5.82
C SER A 105 5.97 -5.17 6.02
N THR A 106 6.69 -4.69 5.02
CA THR A 106 8.12 -4.44 5.15
C THR A 106 8.38 -3.32 6.15
N TRP A 107 7.61 -2.22 6.09
CA TRP A 107 7.73 -1.12 7.04
C TRP A 107 7.42 -1.53 8.49
N TYR A 108 6.33 -2.25 8.76
CA TYR A 108 6.02 -2.66 10.14
C TYR A 108 6.97 -3.76 10.66
N ARG A 109 7.43 -4.68 9.79
CA ARG A 109 8.36 -5.76 10.19
C ARG A 109 9.73 -5.22 10.59
N VAL A 110 10.14 -4.06 10.09
CA VAL A 110 11.32 -3.35 10.61
C VAL A 110 11.10 -2.98 12.08
N GLY A 111 9.90 -2.51 12.45
CA GLY A 111 9.51 -2.27 13.85
C GLY A 111 9.46 -3.53 14.71
N GLU A 112 9.20 -4.71 14.12
CA GLU A 112 9.25 -6.00 14.84
C GLU A 112 10.67 -6.53 15.09
N GLY A 113 11.71 -5.90 14.52
CA GLY A 113 13.09 -6.36 14.60
C GLY A 113 13.52 -7.32 13.48
N ALA A 114 12.78 -7.39 12.36
CA ALA A 114 13.15 -8.25 11.24
C ALA A 114 14.20 -7.58 10.33
N VAL A 115 15.45 -8.02 10.42
CA VAL A 115 16.56 -7.47 9.62
C VAL A 115 16.35 -7.68 8.13
N GLY A 116 15.75 -8.81 7.74
CA GLY A 116 15.41 -9.06 6.35
C GLY A 116 14.47 -8.00 5.75
N ALA A 117 13.59 -7.41 6.55
CA ALA A 117 12.72 -6.33 6.09
C ALA A 117 13.51 -5.04 5.81
N LEU A 118 14.58 -4.77 6.56
CA LEU A 118 15.47 -3.64 6.28
C LEU A 118 16.18 -3.81 4.94
N VAL A 119 16.68 -5.03 4.64
CA VAL A 119 17.29 -5.35 3.35
C VAL A 119 16.31 -5.13 2.19
N VAL A 120 15.05 -5.54 2.38
CA VAL A 120 13.98 -5.30 1.40
C VAL A 120 13.71 -3.79 1.26
N LEU A 121 13.66 -3.02 2.34
CA LEU A 121 13.46 -1.55 2.26
C LEU A 121 14.60 -0.85 1.53
N VAL A 122 15.86 -1.25 1.76
CA VAL A 122 17.01 -0.69 1.05
C VAL A 122 16.91 -1.00 -0.44
N GLY A 123 16.62 -2.26 -0.80
CA GLY A 123 16.36 -2.63 -2.19
C GLY A 123 15.19 -1.84 -2.78
N PHE A 124 14.09 -1.71 -2.05
CA PHE A 124 12.92 -0.94 -2.46
C PHE A 124 13.28 0.51 -2.72
N ALA A 125 14.00 1.16 -1.80
CA ALA A 125 14.39 2.54 -1.93
C ALA A 125 15.27 2.76 -3.17
N ILE A 126 16.27 1.90 -3.39
CA ILE A 126 17.13 1.97 -4.59
C ILE A 126 16.31 1.74 -5.86
N GLY A 127 15.43 0.76 -5.88
CA GLY A 127 14.56 0.48 -7.04
C GLY A 127 13.61 1.64 -7.33
N ALA A 128 13.01 2.22 -6.30
CA ALA A 128 12.14 3.38 -6.39
C ALA A 128 12.90 4.60 -6.93
N THR A 129 14.12 4.84 -6.44
CA THR A 129 14.98 5.94 -6.91
C THR A 129 15.41 5.76 -8.37
N THR A 130 15.79 4.54 -8.77
CA THR A 130 16.20 4.28 -10.17
C THR A 130 15.06 4.46 -11.16
N ALA A 131 13.82 4.11 -10.79
CA ALA A 131 12.64 4.37 -11.61
C ALA A 131 12.10 5.81 -11.49
N GLY A 132 12.42 6.51 -10.39
CA GLY A 132 12.01 7.88 -10.13
C GLY A 132 12.84 8.90 -10.89
N ILE A 133 14.15 8.91 -10.65
CA ILE A 133 15.11 9.90 -11.17
C ILE A 133 16.31 9.25 -11.88
N GLY A 134 16.46 7.93 -11.80
CA GLY A 134 17.61 7.22 -12.36
C GLY A 134 17.37 6.65 -13.76
N VAL A 135 18.14 5.59 -14.08
CA VAL A 135 18.22 4.96 -15.41
C VAL A 135 16.89 4.37 -15.89
N LEU A 136 15.97 4.02 -14.99
CA LEU A 136 14.66 3.44 -15.35
C LEU A 136 13.58 4.53 -15.58
N ALA A 137 13.88 5.81 -15.36
CA ALA A 137 12.93 6.89 -15.59
C ALA A 137 12.42 6.98 -17.06
N PRO A 138 13.25 6.80 -18.10
CA PRO A 138 12.77 6.76 -19.48
C PRO A 138 11.79 5.60 -19.74
N VAL A 139 12.08 4.43 -19.17
CA VAL A 139 11.21 3.25 -19.29
C VAL A 139 9.88 3.50 -18.60
N ARG A 140 9.90 4.07 -17.39
CA ARG A 140 8.69 4.46 -16.65
C ARG A 140 7.85 5.43 -17.48
N THR A 141 8.45 6.51 -17.98
CA THR A 141 7.72 7.51 -18.76
C THR A 141 7.14 6.92 -20.04
N MET A 142 7.86 6.05 -20.76
CA MET A 142 7.34 5.32 -21.91
C MET A 142 6.10 4.48 -21.57
N LEU A 143 6.14 3.74 -20.46
CA LEU A 143 5.00 2.93 -19.99
C LEU A 143 3.82 3.79 -19.51
N GLN A 144 4.08 5.05 -19.12
CA GLN A 144 3.07 6.00 -18.66
C GLN A 144 2.46 6.84 -19.79
N LYS A 145 3.05 6.85 -20.99
CA LYS A 145 2.51 7.59 -22.15
C LYS A 145 1.09 7.22 -22.58
N PRO A 146 0.67 5.94 -22.64
CA PRO A 146 -0.67 5.60 -23.08
C PRO A 146 -1.68 5.91 -21.96
N VAL A 147 -2.35 7.05 -22.08
CA VAL A 147 -3.37 7.52 -21.14
C VAL A 147 -4.74 7.43 -21.78
N ILE A 148 -5.68 6.85 -21.05
CA ILE A 148 -7.11 6.97 -21.36
C ILE A 148 -7.67 7.94 -20.32
N SER A 149 -8.12 9.11 -20.79
CA SER A 149 -8.85 10.07 -19.98
C SER A 149 -10.28 10.19 -20.52
N LEU A 150 -11.23 10.46 -19.63
CA LEU A 150 -12.55 10.95 -20.06
C LEU A 150 -12.39 12.35 -20.66
N GLY A 151 -13.34 12.80 -21.49
CA GLY A 151 -13.25 14.04 -22.30
C GLY A 151 -12.84 15.32 -21.55
N ASP A 152 -12.98 15.35 -20.22
CA ASP A 152 -12.59 16.47 -19.36
C ASP A 152 -11.20 16.31 -18.69
N GLY A 153 -10.40 15.31 -19.08
CA GLY A 153 -9.08 15.04 -18.51
C GLY A 153 -9.08 14.32 -17.14
N GLY A 154 -10.26 14.08 -16.56
CA GLY A 154 -10.44 13.37 -15.30
C GLY A 154 -10.19 11.86 -15.37
N ALA A 155 -9.94 11.23 -14.22
CA ALA A 155 -9.77 9.78 -14.15
C ALA A 155 -11.06 9.02 -14.45
N VAL A 156 -10.90 7.83 -15.01
CA VAL A 156 -12.00 6.89 -15.22
C VAL A 156 -12.37 6.26 -13.87
N THR A 157 -13.49 6.66 -13.29
CA THR A 157 -14.08 6.06 -12.07
C THR A 157 -15.23 5.13 -12.42
N LEU A 158 -15.51 4.12 -11.59
CA LEU A 158 -16.65 3.20 -11.80
C LEU A 158 -17.99 3.95 -11.93
N PRO A 159 -18.31 4.97 -11.11
CA PRO A 159 -19.53 5.77 -11.29
C PRO A 159 -19.53 6.52 -12.62
N GLY A 160 -18.39 7.07 -13.05
CA GLY A 160 -18.25 7.78 -14.32
C GLY A 160 -18.46 6.90 -15.56
N VAL A 161 -18.10 5.61 -15.49
CA VAL A 161 -18.33 4.64 -16.59
C VAL A 161 -19.75 4.09 -16.58
N THR A 162 -20.33 3.87 -15.40
CA THR A 162 -21.67 3.27 -15.26
C THR A 162 -22.80 4.28 -15.36
N GLY A 163 -22.52 5.58 -15.26
CA GLY A 163 -23.54 6.64 -15.17
C GLY A 163 -24.38 6.59 -13.89
N ALA A 164 -24.02 5.71 -12.95
CA ALA A 164 -24.73 5.53 -11.69
C ALA A 164 -24.16 6.46 -10.61
N SER A 165 -25.00 6.85 -9.64
CA SER A 165 -24.53 7.58 -8.46
C SER A 165 -23.47 6.76 -7.71
N PRO A 166 -22.36 7.38 -7.22
CA PRO A 166 -21.32 6.70 -6.45
C PRO A 166 -21.88 5.85 -5.30
N TRP A 167 -22.93 6.34 -4.62
CA TRP A 167 -23.57 5.65 -3.50
C TRP A 167 -24.23 4.33 -3.90
N ILE A 168 -24.76 4.22 -5.12
CA ILE A 168 -25.39 2.98 -5.62
C ILE A 168 -24.30 1.93 -5.88
N VAL A 169 -23.19 2.32 -6.48
CA VAL A 169 -22.04 1.45 -6.73
C VAL A 169 -21.47 0.94 -5.40
N ILE A 170 -21.31 1.83 -4.42
CA ILE A 170 -20.82 1.46 -3.07
C ILE A 170 -21.81 0.54 -2.37
N ALA A 171 -23.11 0.84 -2.40
CA ALA A 171 -24.13 -0.02 -1.80
C ALA A 171 -24.12 -1.43 -2.41
N ALA A 172 -23.99 -1.54 -3.73
CA ALA A 172 -23.85 -2.82 -4.41
C ALA A 172 -22.58 -3.57 -3.98
N LEU A 173 -21.43 -2.89 -3.95
CA LEU A 173 -20.15 -3.48 -3.51
C LEU A 173 -20.19 -3.90 -2.03
N LEU A 174 -20.83 -3.12 -1.17
CA LEU A 174 -21.03 -3.45 0.25
C LEU A 174 -21.92 -4.68 0.42
N LEU A 175 -23.03 -4.76 -0.33
CA LEU A 175 -23.92 -5.92 -0.28
C LEU A 175 -23.22 -7.19 -0.76
N LEU A 176 -22.56 -7.13 -1.93
CA LEU A 176 -21.81 -8.26 -2.49
C LEU A 176 -20.66 -8.67 -1.57
N GLY A 177 -19.92 -7.69 -1.04
CA GLY A 177 -18.85 -7.90 -0.09
C GLY A 177 -19.34 -8.53 1.20
N ALA A 178 -20.43 -8.03 1.78
CA ALA A 178 -21.03 -8.59 3.00
C ALA A 178 -21.54 -10.02 2.79
N ILE A 179 -22.15 -10.32 1.64
CA ILE A 179 -22.59 -11.68 1.28
C ILE A 179 -21.38 -12.62 1.19
N TRP A 180 -20.31 -12.21 0.50
CA TRP A 180 -19.10 -13.02 0.36
C TRP A 180 -18.40 -13.25 1.70
N LEU A 181 -18.28 -12.21 2.53
CA LEU A 181 -17.70 -12.29 3.87
C LEU A 181 -18.50 -13.24 4.79
N ARG A 182 -19.84 -13.26 4.68
CA ARG A 182 -20.70 -14.17 5.46
C ARG A 182 -20.66 -15.62 4.98
N ARG A 183 -20.44 -15.84 3.68
CA ARG A 183 -20.38 -17.20 3.08
C ARG A 183 -19.01 -17.88 3.21
N GLY A 184 -18.00 -17.18 3.71
CA GLY A 184 -16.67 -17.73 3.91
C GLY A 184 -16.63 -18.88 4.94
N ARG A 185 -15.79 -19.90 4.69
CA ARG A 185 -15.52 -20.95 5.69
C ARG A 185 -14.90 -20.33 6.93
N ARG A 186 -15.33 -20.74 8.11
CA ARG A 186 -14.68 -20.31 9.36
C ARG A 186 -13.34 -21.03 9.48
N GLU A 187 -12.25 -20.36 9.10
CA GLU A 187 -10.89 -20.86 9.32
C GLU A 187 -10.38 -20.42 10.70
N PRO A 188 -9.47 -21.17 11.35
CA PRO A 188 -8.91 -20.78 12.64
C PRO A 188 -8.22 -19.41 12.53
N GLU A 189 -8.41 -18.55 13.52
CA GLU A 189 -7.83 -17.21 13.54
C GLU A 189 -6.36 -17.28 13.98
N HIS A 190 -5.43 -17.05 13.05
CA HIS A 190 -3.99 -17.07 13.30
C HIS A 190 -3.44 -15.65 13.45
N GLY A 191 -3.77 -14.98 14.55
CA GLY A 191 -3.31 -13.63 14.88
C GLY A 191 -3.83 -13.14 16.23
N THR A 192 -3.26 -12.05 16.75
CA THR A 192 -3.73 -11.46 18.02
C THR A 192 -5.13 -10.83 17.87
N TRP A 193 -5.43 -10.31 16.68
CA TRP A 193 -6.73 -9.72 16.35
C TRP A 193 -7.51 -10.62 15.40
N ARG A 194 -8.83 -10.62 15.60
CA ARG A 194 -9.78 -11.21 14.67
C ARG A 194 -9.75 -10.46 13.33
N TRP A 195 -9.95 -11.18 12.24
CA TRP A 195 -9.94 -10.58 10.90
C TRP A 195 -10.93 -9.40 10.72
N PRO A 196 -12.13 -9.35 11.35
CA PRO A 196 -13.03 -8.22 11.18
C PRO A 196 -12.50 -6.96 11.86
N VAL A 197 -11.90 -7.12 13.05
CA VAL A 197 -11.33 -6.01 13.83
C VAL A 197 -10.18 -5.38 13.06
N THR A 198 -9.28 -6.22 12.52
CA THR A 198 -8.20 -5.77 11.65
C THR A 198 -8.73 -5.03 10.42
N GLY A 199 -9.73 -5.60 9.74
CA GLY A 199 -10.31 -4.99 8.54
C GLY A 199 -10.90 -3.60 8.82
N VAL A 200 -11.77 -3.49 9.83
CA VAL A 200 -12.38 -2.21 10.23
C VAL A 200 -11.31 -1.20 10.65
N ALA A 201 -10.38 -1.59 11.52
CA ALA A 201 -9.34 -0.69 12.02
C ALA A 201 -8.44 -0.15 10.89
N VAL A 202 -8.03 -1.02 9.95
CA VAL A 202 -7.25 -0.59 8.78
C VAL A 202 -8.09 0.34 7.90
N GLY A 203 -9.34 -0.01 7.59
CA GLY A 203 -10.21 0.82 6.75
C GLY A 203 -10.47 2.21 7.33
N VAL A 204 -10.76 2.29 8.63
CA VAL A 204 -10.92 3.58 9.34
C VAL A 204 -9.62 4.39 9.30
N THR A 205 -8.47 3.75 9.52
CA THR A 205 -7.18 4.45 9.47
C THR A 205 -6.87 4.99 8.07
N ILE A 206 -7.26 4.28 7.00
CA ILE A 206 -7.13 4.79 5.62
C ILE A 206 -8.00 6.04 5.40
N ALA A 207 -9.25 6.04 5.89
CA ALA A 207 -10.13 7.21 5.80
C ALA A 207 -9.58 8.41 6.60
N ILE A 208 -9.12 8.18 7.83
CA ILE A 208 -8.44 9.21 8.64
C ILE A 208 -7.18 9.70 7.92
N GLY A 209 -6.43 8.82 7.27
CA GLY A 209 -5.24 9.18 6.52
C GLY A 209 -5.53 10.07 5.32
N TRP A 210 -6.67 9.90 4.64
CA TRP A 210 -7.12 10.83 3.60
C TRP A 210 -7.36 12.22 4.16
N TRP A 211 -8.14 12.33 5.23
CA TRP A 211 -8.41 13.59 5.92
C TRP A 211 -7.12 14.25 6.44
N ALA A 212 -6.29 13.51 7.16
CA ALA A 212 -5.05 14.02 7.73
C ALA A 212 -4.02 14.43 6.65
N SER A 213 -3.98 13.73 5.51
CA SER A 213 -3.09 14.09 4.40
C SER A 213 -3.48 15.41 3.73
N ALA A 214 -4.75 15.82 3.83
CA ALA A 214 -5.22 17.12 3.33
C ALA A 214 -4.71 18.31 4.17
N LEU A 215 -4.21 18.06 5.39
CA LEU A 215 -3.49 19.07 6.18
C LEU A 215 -2.06 19.31 5.67
N GLY A 216 -1.55 18.46 4.77
CA GLY A 216 -0.29 18.64 4.09
C GLY A 216 -0.41 19.40 2.77
N ASP A 217 0.65 19.44 1.98
CA ASP A 217 0.67 20.17 0.70
C ASP A 217 -0.37 19.64 -0.30
N HIS A 218 -0.53 18.31 -0.38
CA HIS A 218 -1.44 17.63 -1.30
C HIS A 218 -2.08 16.39 -0.67
N PRO A 219 -3.41 16.23 -0.78
CA PRO A 219 -4.11 15.04 -0.29
C PRO A 219 -3.76 13.84 -1.16
N VAL A 220 -3.05 12.87 -0.57
CA VAL A 220 -2.62 11.64 -1.24
C VAL A 220 -3.00 10.38 -0.45
N GLY A 221 -3.58 10.56 0.73
CA GLY A 221 -3.90 9.48 1.67
C GLY A 221 -2.66 8.72 2.15
N ILE A 222 -2.88 7.50 2.65
CA ILE A 222 -1.79 6.64 3.14
C ILE A 222 -1.05 6.01 1.95
N THR A 223 0.23 6.33 1.82
CA THR A 223 1.11 5.76 0.80
C THR A 223 2.53 5.55 1.34
N LEU A 224 3.18 4.45 0.92
CA LEU A 224 4.51 4.07 1.38
C LEU A 224 5.52 3.92 0.25
N ALA A 225 5.07 3.63 -0.98
CA ALA A 225 5.96 3.32 -2.10
C ALA A 225 6.91 4.47 -2.49
N ALA A 226 6.35 5.58 -3.00
CA ALA A 226 7.16 6.71 -3.46
C ALA A 226 8.00 7.30 -2.31
N ASN A 227 7.43 7.32 -1.10
CA ASN A 227 8.10 7.83 0.09
C ASN A 227 9.30 6.99 0.51
N THR A 228 9.30 5.68 0.24
CA THR A 228 10.46 4.83 0.55
C THR A 228 11.68 5.25 -0.27
N GLY A 229 11.49 5.58 -1.56
CA GLY A 229 12.56 6.15 -2.39
C GLY A 229 12.92 7.56 -1.94
N HIS A 230 11.92 8.40 -1.67
CA HIS A 230 12.18 9.78 -1.28
C HIS A 230 12.90 9.93 0.09
N LEU A 231 12.60 9.06 1.05
CA LEU A 231 13.30 9.04 2.35
C LEU A 231 14.78 8.66 2.21
N LEU A 232 15.16 7.96 1.14
CA LEU A 232 16.55 7.70 0.80
C LEU A 232 17.19 8.90 0.06
N THR A 233 16.50 9.46 -0.94
CA THR A 233 17.06 10.54 -1.77
C THR A 233 17.10 11.91 -1.08
N TYR A 234 16.18 12.17 -0.16
CA TYR A 234 16.08 13.46 0.54
C TYR A 234 17.38 13.81 1.29
N PRO A 235 17.90 12.94 2.19
CA PRO A 235 19.16 13.25 2.88
C PRO A 235 20.39 13.17 1.96
N MET A 236 20.34 12.42 0.87
CA MET A 236 21.49 12.20 -0.01
C MET A 236 21.70 13.31 -1.03
N VAL A 237 20.63 13.76 -1.69
CA VAL A 237 20.68 14.67 -2.84
C VAL A 237 19.67 15.81 -2.74
N GLY A 238 18.93 15.91 -1.62
CA GLY A 238 17.93 16.96 -1.42
C GLY A 238 16.66 16.77 -2.26
N TYR A 239 16.40 15.56 -2.78
CA TYR A 239 15.22 15.28 -3.60
C TYR A 239 14.20 14.42 -2.85
N PRO A 240 12.90 14.76 -2.86
CA PRO A 240 12.31 16.01 -3.35
C PRO A 240 12.77 17.21 -2.51
N ASN A 241 12.66 18.42 -3.06
CA ASN A 241 13.19 19.64 -2.41
C ASN A 241 12.46 20.05 -1.11
N ARG A 242 11.47 19.28 -0.65
CA ARG A 242 10.67 19.51 0.55
C ARG A 242 10.28 18.19 1.20
N VAL A 243 10.14 18.20 2.52
CA VAL A 243 9.59 17.08 3.29
C VAL A 243 8.07 17.08 3.12
N THR A 244 7.51 15.97 2.67
CA THR A 244 6.06 15.80 2.49
C THR A 244 5.43 15.10 3.70
N TRP A 245 4.14 15.34 3.94
CA TRP A 245 3.36 14.67 4.99
C TRP A 245 3.52 13.13 4.96
N SER A 246 3.49 12.55 3.76
CA SER A 246 3.52 11.10 3.59
C SER A 246 4.89 10.48 3.90
N MET A 247 5.99 11.23 3.76
CA MET A 247 7.32 10.80 4.21
C MET A 247 7.38 10.67 5.73
N LEU A 248 6.88 11.67 6.43
CA LEU A 248 6.84 11.68 7.90
C LEU A 248 5.92 10.57 8.43
N MET A 249 4.77 10.38 7.79
CA MET A 249 3.86 9.28 8.12
C MET A 249 4.55 7.92 7.98
N ALA A 250 5.31 7.70 6.90
CA ALA A 250 6.06 6.45 6.71
C ALA A 250 7.07 6.19 7.83
N LEU A 251 7.73 7.22 8.38
CA LEU A 251 8.64 7.09 9.53
C LEU A 251 7.91 6.73 10.84
N GLY A 252 6.64 7.13 10.99
CA GLY A 252 5.81 6.74 12.14
C GLY A 252 5.44 5.26 12.16
N VAL A 253 5.38 4.60 10.99
CA VAL A 253 4.93 3.21 10.85
C VAL A 253 5.80 2.20 11.62
N PRO A 254 7.15 2.19 11.49
CA PRO A 254 8.01 1.32 12.29
C PRO A 254 7.89 1.57 13.79
N VAL A 255 7.70 2.83 14.20
CA VAL A 255 7.58 3.19 15.62
C VAL A 255 6.28 2.63 16.21
N GLY A 256 5.16 2.82 15.51
CA GLY A 256 3.87 2.24 15.90
C GLY A 256 3.91 0.71 15.95
N ALA A 257 4.57 0.09 14.98
CA ALA A 257 4.75 -1.36 14.92
C ALA A 257 5.65 -1.88 16.06
N PHE A 258 6.70 -1.13 16.42
CA PHE A 258 7.56 -1.45 17.55
C PHE A 258 6.80 -1.41 18.87
N ILE A 259 5.99 -0.36 19.10
CA ILE A 259 5.13 -0.26 20.30
C ILE A 259 4.17 -1.45 20.36
N ALA A 260 3.56 -1.81 19.22
CA ALA A 260 2.67 -2.97 19.16
C ALA A 260 3.41 -4.29 19.47
N ALA A 261 4.58 -4.51 18.88
CA ALA A 261 5.39 -5.71 19.09
C ALA A 261 5.96 -5.82 20.52
N TRP A 262 6.31 -4.69 21.12
CA TRP A 262 6.77 -4.60 22.51
C TRP A 262 5.65 -4.97 23.47
N THR A 263 4.47 -4.40 23.27
CA THR A 263 3.29 -4.66 24.14
C THR A 263 2.75 -6.10 24.02
N THR A 264 3.05 -6.82 22.94
CA THR A 264 2.72 -8.25 22.79
C THR A 264 3.85 -9.21 23.14
N GLY A 265 5.05 -8.69 23.46
CA GLY A 265 6.23 -9.53 23.65
C GLY A 265 6.65 -10.30 22.39
N THR A 266 6.25 -9.85 21.19
CA THR A 266 6.60 -10.50 19.91
C THR A 266 7.81 -9.88 19.23
N PHE A 267 8.35 -8.81 19.80
CA PHE A 267 9.60 -8.20 19.33
C PHE A 267 10.74 -9.19 19.49
N ALA A 268 11.41 -9.49 18.38
CA ALA A 268 12.59 -10.35 18.39
C ALA A 268 13.43 -10.01 17.18
N TRP A 269 14.75 -9.98 17.39
CA TRP A 269 15.68 -9.72 16.31
C TRP A 269 15.77 -10.95 15.39
N LYS A 270 15.18 -10.85 14.19
CA LYS A 270 15.04 -11.96 13.23
C LYS A 270 16.00 -11.77 12.07
N TRP A 271 17.09 -12.53 12.08
CA TRP A 271 18.07 -12.55 10.98
C TRP A 271 17.60 -13.47 9.84
N PRO A 272 17.62 -13.01 8.58
CA PRO A 272 17.40 -13.88 7.43
C PRO A 272 18.63 -14.77 7.20
N ALA A 273 18.41 -15.94 6.59
CA ALA A 273 19.51 -16.75 6.08
C ALA A 273 20.30 -15.98 5.00
N ALA A 274 21.63 -16.07 5.02
CA ALA A 274 22.50 -15.37 4.07
C ALA A 274 22.17 -15.70 2.60
N SER A 275 21.81 -16.97 2.32
CA SER A 275 21.37 -17.43 1.00
C SER A 275 20.11 -16.72 0.48
N SER A 276 19.29 -16.18 1.39
CA SER A 276 18.05 -15.48 1.03
C SER A 276 18.25 -13.98 0.84
N LEU A 277 19.39 -13.40 1.24
CA LEU A 277 19.65 -11.95 1.16
C LEU A 277 19.57 -11.41 -0.26
N ALA A 278 20.21 -12.10 -1.22
CA ALA A 278 20.17 -11.68 -2.63
C ALA A 278 18.74 -11.71 -3.19
N LYS A 279 17.95 -12.73 -2.83
CA LYS A 279 16.56 -12.87 -3.27
C LYS A 279 15.68 -11.77 -2.70
N ILE A 280 15.77 -11.50 -1.40
CA ILE A 280 14.93 -10.49 -0.75
C ILE A 280 15.32 -9.07 -1.20
N PHE A 281 16.62 -8.81 -1.40
CA PHE A 281 17.11 -7.55 -1.94
C PHE A 281 16.64 -7.33 -3.38
N GLY A 282 16.80 -8.34 -4.24
CA GLY A 282 16.31 -8.30 -5.63
C GLY A 282 14.78 -8.14 -5.71
N GLY A 283 14.05 -8.81 -4.82
CA GLY A 283 12.60 -8.61 -4.66
C GLY A 283 12.27 -7.17 -4.27
N GLY A 284 13.02 -6.60 -3.32
CA GLY A 284 12.91 -5.19 -2.93
C GLY A 284 13.16 -4.24 -4.11
N LEU A 285 14.26 -4.41 -4.85
CA LEU A 285 14.57 -3.62 -6.04
C LEU A 285 13.43 -3.64 -7.07
N LEU A 286 12.92 -4.84 -7.38
CA LEU A 286 11.81 -5.00 -8.33
C LEU A 286 10.54 -4.33 -7.80
N MET A 287 10.19 -4.54 -6.53
CA MET A 287 9.04 -3.87 -5.90
C MET A 287 9.17 -2.36 -5.96
N GLY A 288 10.33 -1.80 -5.63
CA GLY A 288 10.60 -0.37 -5.67
C GLY A 288 10.40 0.21 -7.05
N ALA A 289 11.08 -0.34 -8.05
CA ALA A 289 10.99 0.14 -9.43
C ALA A 289 9.57 0.01 -9.98
N ALA A 290 8.94 -1.15 -9.78
CA ALA A 290 7.58 -1.42 -10.23
C ALA A 290 6.53 -0.54 -9.55
N ALA A 291 6.74 -0.15 -8.28
CA ALA A 291 5.80 0.72 -7.57
C ALA A 291 5.71 2.11 -8.19
N LEU A 292 6.80 2.63 -8.77
CA LEU A 292 6.81 3.93 -9.44
C LEU A 292 6.15 3.86 -10.82
N VAL A 293 6.31 2.73 -11.52
CA VAL A 293 5.59 2.43 -12.77
C VAL A 293 4.08 2.30 -12.49
N ALA A 294 3.70 1.48 -11.51
CA ALA A 294 2.32 1.26 -11.07
C ALA A 294 1.70 2.48 -10.35
N GLU A 295 2.45 3.56 -10.19
CA GLU A 295 2.07 4.77 -9.45
C GLU A 295 1.64 4.54 -7.99
N GLY A 296 2.02 3.41 -7.40
CA GLY A 296 1.78 3.11 -6.01
C GLY A 296 2.07 1.66 -5.64
N CYS A 297 1.86 1.37 -4.36
CA CYS A 297 1.91 0.01 -3.83
C CYS A 297 0.51 -0.54 -3.56
N ASN A 298 0.47 -1.74 -3.00
CA ASN A 298 -0.75 -2.38 -2.53
C ASN A 298 -1.56 -1.60 -1.48
N ILE A 299 -0.98 -0.70 -0.68
CA ILE A 299 -1.81 0.17 0.19
C ILE A 299 -2.39 1.31 -0.63
N ASN A 300 -1.54 2.02 -1.36
CA ASN A 300 -1.97 3.18 -2.15
C ASN A 300 -3.00 2.78 -3.22
N GLN A 301 -2.64 1.86 -4.13
CA GLN A 301 -3.53 1.45 -5.20
C GLN A 301 -4.60 0.45 -4.73
N GLY A 302 -4.30 -0.40 -3.75
CA GLY A 302 -5.24 -1.44 -3.31
C GLY A 302 -6.27 -1.00 -2.28
N LEU A 303 -5.96 -0.01 -1.42
CA LEU A 303 -6.90 0.51 -0.42
C LEU A 303 -7.19 1.99 -0.64
N THR A 304 -6.18 2.85 -0.62
CA THR A 304 -6.33 4.31 -0.59
C THR A 304 -7.05 4.86 -1.84
N ASN A 305 -6.56 4.53 -3.03
CA ASN A 305 -7.14 4.98 -4.31
C ASN A 305 -8.24 4.04 -4.82
N SER A 306 -8.23 2.76 -4.43
CA SER A 306 -9.38 1.89 -4.74
C SER A 306 -10.64 2.32 -3.96
N ALA A 307 -10.47 2.98 -2.81
CA ALA A 307 -11.58 3.57 -2.07
C ALA A 307 -12.30 4.69 -2.84
N THR A 308 -11.62 5.36 -3.77
CA THR A 308 -12.18 6.41 -4.65
C THR A 308 -12.84 5.84 -5.91
N LEU A 309 -12.96 4.51 -6.01
CA LEU A 309 -13.55 3.80 -7.14
C LEU A 309 -12.84 4.06 -8.49
N SER A 310 -11.55 4.43 -8.45
CA SER A 310 -10.73 4.59 -9.65
C SER A 310 -10.49 3.25 -10.35
N VAL A 311 -10.87 3.18 -11.63
CA VAL A 311 -10.65 1.97 -12.47
C VAL A 311 -9.17 1.69 -12.60
N GLY A 312 -8.33 2.72 -12.66
CA GLY A 312 -6.88 2.56 -12.74
C GLY A 312 -6.31 1.84 -11.53
N SER A 313 -6.73 2.21 -10.33
CA SER A 313 -6.27 1.61 -9.08
C SER A 313 -6.74 0.16 -8.93
N LEU A 314 -7.99 -0.13 -9.29
CA LEU A 314 -8.53 -1.48 -9.31
C LEU A 314 -7.79 -2.39 -10.30
N LEU A 315 -7.51 -1.89 -11.50
CA LEU A 315 -6.74 -2.61 -12.51
C LEU A 315 -5.31 -2.89 -12.03
N THR A 316 -4.65 -1.89 -11.45
CA THR A 316 -3.32 -2.05 -10.87
C THR A 316 -3.32 -3.10 -9.75
N PHE A 317 -4.30 -3.04 -8.85
CA PHE A 317 -4.41 -3.98 -7.73
C PHE A 317 -4.70 -5.42 -8.20
N ALA A 318 -5.60 -5.59 -9.18
CA ALA A 318 -5.85 -6.88 -9.80
C ALA A 318 -4.59 -7.45 -10.46
N SER A 319 -3.83 -6.60 -11.17
CA SER A 319 -2.56 -6.98 -11.80
C SER A 319 -1.49 -7.36 -10.76
N MET A 320 -1.42 -6.65 -9.63
CA MET A 320 -0.55 -7.03 -8.49
C MET A 320 -0.91 -8.41 -7.93
N CYS A 321 -2.21 -8.68 -7.75
CA CYS A 321 -2.65 -9.99 -7.26
C CYS A 321 -2.35 -11.10 -8.28
N ALA A 322 -2.55 -10.84 -9.57
CA ALA A 322 -2.25 -11.79 -10.64
C ALA A 322 -0.74 -12.12 -10.71
N GLY A 323 0.13 -11.11 -10.69
CA GLY A 323 1.58 -11.31 -10.68
C GLY A 323 2.06 -12.09 -9.45
N ALA A 324 1.48 -11.80 -8.28
CA ALA A 324 1.77 -12.53 -7.06
C ALA A 324 1.31 -14.00 -7.13
N CYS A 325 0.08 -14.27 -7.60
CA CYS A 325 -0.43 -15.63 -7.75
C CYS A 325 0.37 -16.45 -8.77
N LEU A 326 0.74 -15.85 -9.91
CA LEU A 326 1.60 -16.47 -10.91
C LEU A 326 2.95 -16.88 -10.33
N THR A 327 3.56 -15.99 -9.54
CA THR A 327 4.86 -16.25 -8.91
C THR A 327 4.75 -17.37 -7.86
N LEU A 328 3.70 -17.36 -7.04
CA LEU A 328 3.44 -18.45 -6.07
C LEU A 328 3.26 -19.79 -6.77
N TRP A 329 2.50 -19.82 -7.86
CA TRP A 329 2.31 -21.02 -8.67
C TRP A 329 3.64 -21.52 -9.23
N TRP A 330 4.44 -20.63 -9.82
CA TRP A 330 5.73 -20.98 -10.41
C TRP A 330 6.75 -21.49 -9.39
N MET A 331 6.79 -20.90 -8.18
CA MET A 331 7.77 -21.26 -7.15
C MET A 331 7.38 -22.51 -6.34
N PHE A 332 6.10 -22.73 -6.07
CA PHE A 332 5.67 -23.74 -5.08
C PHE A 332 4.73 -24.82 -5.63
N LEU A 333 3.99 -24.55 -6.70
CA LEU A 333 2.99 -25.49 -7.23
C LEU A 333 3.45 -26.17 -8.52
N ARG A 334 4.41 -25.57 -9.24
CA ARG A 334 5.04 -26.21 -10.39
C ARG A 334 5.94 -27.34 -9.90
N LYS A 335 5.48 -28.58 -10.07
CA LYS A 335 6.35 -29.76 -9.96
C LYS A 335 7.45 -29.66 -11.04
N PRO A 336 8.72 -29.95 -10.72
CA PRO A 336 9.77 -30.03 -11.72
C PRO A 336 9.47 -31.10 -12.78
#